data_AF-A0A1S3GW26-F1
#
_entry.id   AF-A0A1S3GW26-F1
#
_cell.length_a   1.000
_cell.length_b   1.000
_cell.length_c   1.000
_cell.angle_alpha   90.00
_cell.angle_beta   90.00
_cell.angle_gamma   90.00
#
_symmetry.space_group_name_H-M   'P 1'
#
loop_
_entity.id
_entity.type
_entity.pdbx_description
1 polymer ?
#
loop_
_entity_poly.entity_id
_entity_poly.type
_entity_poly.pdbx_seq_one_letter_code
_entity_poly.pdbx_strand_id
1 'polypeptide(L)'
;MTPRPPLCLGQGYSSLRQLVKLSKLQVPQKIKDVIEPIKDNDAAIRNYGIELAVSLCRELLASGLVPGLHFYTLNREVATTEVLRRLGMWNEDPRRPLPWAVSAHPKRREEDVRPIFWASRPKSYIYRTQDWDEFPNGRWGNSSSPAFGELKDYYLFYLKSKSPAEELLKMWGEELTSEESVFQVFAHYLSGEPNRQGHRVSGLAVGSGPPAQCLAV
;
A
#
# COMPACT_ATOMS: atom_id res chain seq x y z
N MET A 1 8.43 28.95 10.87
CA MET A 1 7.67 27.72 10.56
C MET A 1 6.20 28.10 10.43
N THR A 2 5.65 28.10 9.22
CA THR A 2 4.22 28.32 9.02
C THR A 2 3.44 27.09 9.51
N PRO A 3 2.37 27.26 10.31
CA PRO A 3 1.59 26.14 10.82
C PRO A 3 0.91 25.41 9.65
N ARG A 4 1.05 24.08 9.59
CA ARG A 4 0.36 23.23 8.61
C ARG A 4 -1.04 22.92 9.14
N PRO A 5 -2.12 23.33 8.45
CA PRO A 5 -3.48 23.08 8.94
C PRO A 5 -3.78 21.56 8.89
N PRO A 6 -4.16 20.96 10.03
CA PRO A 6 -4.52 19.55 10.06
C PRO A 6 -5.99 19.35 9.66
N LEU A 7 -6.26 18.47 8.70
CA LEU A 7 -7.58 18.21 8.14
C LEU A 7 -8.04 16.79 8.51
N CYS A 8 -9.25 16.66 9.04
CA CYS A 8 -9.86 15.37 9.39
C CYS A 8 -11.07 15.09 8.50
N LEU A 9 -11.08 13.95 7.82
CA LEU A 9 -12.17 13.56 6.92
C LEU A 9 -13.23 12.78 7.71
N GLY A 10 -14.46 13.28 7.75
CA GLY A 10 -15.61 12.52 8.26
C GLY A 10 -15.98 11.40 7.28
N GLN A 11 -15.96 10.15 7.72
CA GLN A 11 -16.15 8.96 6.87
C GLN A 11 -17.40 8.14 7.22
N GLY A 12 -18.21 8.63 8.16
CA GLY A 12 -19.40 7.99 8.72
C GLY A 12 -19.80 8.65 10.04
N TYR A 13 -20.99 8.37 10.56
CA TYR A 13 -21.50 9.04 11.77
C TYR A 13 -20.64 8.74 13.02
N SER A 14 -20.12 7.51 13.12
CA SER A 14 -19.17 7.11 14.16
C SER A 14 -17.84 7.87 14.07
N SER A 15 -17.37 8.19 12.86
CA SER A 15 -16.15 8.98 12.65
C SER A 15 -16.31 10.42 13.13
N LEU A 16 -17.51 11.01 13.06
CA LEU A 16 -17.78 12.34 13.62
C LEU A 16 -17.69 12.34 15.14
N ARG A 17 -18.22 11.29 15.80
CA ARG A 17 -18.06 11.11 17.26
C ARG A 17 -16.58 10.95 17.64
N GLN A 18 -15.82 10.21 16.84
CA GLN A 18 -14.38 10.05 17.05
C GLN A 18 -13.62 11.37 16.84
N LEU A 19 -14.02 12.18 15.84
CA LEU A 19 -13.46 13.50 15.59
C LEU A 19 -13.70 14.43 16.78
N VAL A 20 -14.93 14.52 17.29
CA VAL A 20 -15.27 15.31 18.49
C VAL A 20 -14.46 14.86 19.69
N LYS A 21 -14.28 13.54 19.86
CA LYS A 21 -13.47 12.98 20.96
C LYS A 21 -11.98 13.34 20.84
N LEU A 22 -11.43 13.36 19.62
CA LEU A 22 -10.03 13.66 19.36
C LEU A 22 -9.74 15.17 19.41
N SER A 23 -10.61 16.01 18.85
CA SER A 23 -10.41 17.45 18.75
C SER A 23 -10.90 18.21 19.98
N LYS A 24 -11.80 17.61 20.78
CA LYS A 24 -12.56 18.28 21.84
C LYS A 24 -13.35 19.51 21.35
N LEU A 25 -13.58 19.61 20.05
CA LEU A 25 -14.33 20.70 19.43
C LEU A 25 -15.79 20.31 19.19
N GLN A 26 -16.67 21.30 19.26
CA GLN A 26 -18.08 21.17 18.90
C GLN A 26 -18.22 21.18 17.37
N VAL A 27 -18.99 20.23 16.82
CA VAL A 27 -19.33 20.25 15.39
C VAL A 27 -20.26 21.44 15.13
N PRO A 28 -19.96 22.31 14.14
CA PRO A 28 -20.83 23.42 13.75
C PRO A 28 -22.27 22.97 13.43
N GLN A 29 -23.26 23.76 13.84
CA GLN A 29 -24.67 23.40 13.68
C GLN A 29 -25.05 23.14 12.21
N LYS A 30 -24.54 23.97 11.29
CA LYS A 30 -24.72 23.78 9.83
C LYS A 30 -24.34 22.38 9.33
N ILE A 31 -23.33 21.76 9.92
CA ILE A 31 -22.88 20.42 9.54
C ILE A 31 -23.78 19.36 10.19
N LYS A 32 -24.25 19.58 11.43
CA LYS A 32 -25.19 18.67 12.11
C LYS A 32 -26.53 18.61 11.37
N ASP A 33 -27.06 19.76 10.95
CA ASP A 33 -28.36 19.85 10.27
C ASP A 33 -28.39 19.05 8.96
N VAL A 34 -27.25 18.97 8.25
CA VAL A 34 -27.11 18.18 7.02
C VAL A 34 -26.88 16.69 7.31
N ILE A 35 -26.21 16.36 8.41
CA ILE A 35 -25.82 14.98 8.74
C ILE A 35 -26.94 14.22 9.46
N GLU A 36 -27.75 14.88 10.29
CA GLU A 36 -28.85 14.25 11.03
C GLU A 36 -29.86 13.51 10.13
N PRO A 37 -30.30 14.06 8.98
CA PRO A 37 -31.19 13.37 8.05
C PRO A 37 -30.56 12.15 7.36
N ILE A 38 -29.24 12.15 7.19
CA ILE A 38 -28.49 11.10 6.47
C ILE A 38 -27.71 10.17 7.42
N LYS A 39 -28.01 10.21 8.73
CA LYS A 39 -27.25 9.51 9.79
C LYS A 39 -27.06 8.01 9.57
N ASP A 40 -28.02 7.37 8.88
CA ASP A 40 -28.04 5.92 8.64
C ASP A 40 -27.43 5.55 7.26
N ASN A 41 -27.00 6.54 6.48
CA ASN A 41 -26.37 6.33 5.17
C ASN A 41 -24.91 6.79 5.17
N ASP A 42 -24.01 5.89 5.57
CA ASP A 42 -22.57 6.15 5.64
C ASP A 42 -21.96 6.57 4.28
N ALA A 43 -22.51 6.09 3.16
CA ALA A 43 -22.03 6.48 1.84
C ALA A 43 -22.34 7.96 1.54
N ALA A 44 -23.54 8.42 1.89
CA ALA A 44 -23.92 9.82 1.75
C ALA A 44 -23.10 10.73 2.66
N ILE A 45 -22.89 10.33 3.93
CA ILE A 45 -22.05 11.08 4.88
C ILE A 45 -20.62 11.20 4.36
N ARG A 46 -20.05 10.13 3.81
CA ARG A 46 -18.71 10.13 3.24
C ARG A 46 -18.60 11.08 2.05
N ASN A 47 -19.56 11.06 1.12
CA ASN A 47 -19.56 11.93 -0.05
C ASN A 47 -19.64 13.41 0.36
N TYR A 48 -20.52 13.74 1.30
CA TYR A 48 -20.61 15.08 1.87
C TYR A 48 -19.29 15.50 2.56
N GLY A 49 -18.68 14.60 3.33
CA GLY A 49 -17.38 14.84 3.96
C GLY A 49 -16.25 15.09 2.95
N ILE A 50 -16.25 14.39 1.82
CA ILE A 50 -15.30 14.61 0.71
C ILE A 50 -15.52 15.99 0.08
N GLU A 51 -16.77 16.36 -0.21
CA GLU A 51 -17.09 17.66 -0.82
C GLU A 51 -16.67 18.84 0.08
N LEU A 52 -17.00 18.76 1.37
CA LEU A 52 -16.62 19.76 2.35
C LEU A 52 -15.09 19.87 2.49
N ALA A 53 -14.39 18.75 2.47
CA ALA A 53 -12.93 18.75 2.54
C ALA A 53 -12.30 19.35 1.28
N VAL A 54 -12.83 19.04 0.10
CA VAL A 54 -12.33 19.58 -1.17
C VAL A 54 -12.54 21.08 -1.25
N SER A 55 -13.71 21.61 -0.87
CA SER A 55 -13.95 23.06 -0.89
C SER A 55 -13.00 23.80 0.06
N LEU A 56 -12.88 23.33 1.30
CA LEU A 56 -11.97 23.90 2.29
C LEU A 56 -10.51 23.85 1.82
N CYS A 57 -10.06 22.71 1.28
CA CYS A 57 -8.69 22.57 0.79
C CYS A 57 -8.41 23.51 -0.39
N ARG A 58 -9.38 23.70 -1.30
CA ARG A 58 -9.24 24.65 -2.42
C ARG A 58 -9.09 26.08 -1.93
N GLU A 59 -9.90 26.50 -0.96
CA GLU A 59 -9.78 27.84 -0.36
C GLU A 59 -8.42 28.03 0.33
N LEU A 60 -7.97 27.04 1.11
CA LEU A 60 -6.68 27.07 1.79
C LEU A 60 -5.50 27.13 0.81
N LEU A 61 -5.52 26.32 -0.26
CA LEU A 61 -4.49 26.33 -1.28
C LEU A 61 -4.50 27.63 -2.10
N ALA A 62 -5.68 28.16 -2.43
CA ALA A 62 -5.84 29.43 -3.15
C ALA A 62 -5.33 30.64 -2.35
N SER A 63 -5.32 30.56 -1.01
CA SER A 63 -4.78 31.63 -0.15
C SER A 63 -3.28 31.87 -0.32
N GLY A 64 -2.51 30.89 -0.84
CA GLY A 64 -1.05 30.97 -0.99
C GLY A 64 -0.25 30.96 0.33
N LEU A 65 -0.92 31.01 1.49
CA LEU A 65 -0.27 31.00 2.81
C LEU A 65 0.10 29.57 3.28
N VAL A 66 -0.55 28.56 2.71
CA VAL A 66 -0.43 27.17 3.12
C VAL A 66 0.47 26.42 2.13
N PRO A 67 1.67 25.96 2.56
CA PRO A 67 2.60 25.26 1.67
C PRO A 67 2.22 23.80 1.40
N GLY A 68 1.24 23.26 2.14
CA GLY A 68 0.78 21.88 1.97
C GLY A 68 -0.29 21.47 2.96
N LEU A 69 -0.93 20.33 2.70
CA LEU A 69 -2.06 19.81 3.45
C LEU A 69 -1.65 18.58 4.25
N HIS A 70 -2.18 18.43 5.48
CA HIS A 70 -1.98 17.23 6.30
C HIS A 70 -3.33 16.58 6.59
N PHE A 71 -3.52 15.35 6.10
CA PHE A 71 -4.77 14.60 6.24
C PHE A 71 -4.69 13.55 7.35
N TYR A 72 -5.69 13.53 8.23
CA TYR A 72 -5.94 12.41 9.14
C TYR A 72 -6.76 11.34 8.44
N THR A 73 -6.12 10.23 8.09
CA THR A 73 -6.73 9.13 7.32
C THR A 73 -7.56 8.17 8.17
N LEU A 74 -7.33 8.11 9.49
CA LEU A 74 -7.96 7.15 10.41
C LEU A 74 -7.90 5.69 9.88
N ASN A 75 -6.77 5.32 9.27
CA ASN A 75 -6.53 4.02 8.62
C ASN A 75 -7.52 3.67 7.50
N ARG A 76 -8.13 4.67 6.86
CA ARG A 76 -9.01 4.52 5.70
C ARG A 76 -8.45 5.27 4.49
N GLU A 77 -8.33 4.56 3.37
CA GLU A 77 -7.73 5.09 2.14
C GLU A 77 -8.75 5.88 1.30
N VAL A 78 -9.93 5.30 1.07
CA VAL A 78 -10.87 5.66 0.00
C VAL A 78 -11.13 7.17 -0.11
N ALA A 79 -11.51 7.85 0.97
CA ALA A 79 -11.82 9.28 0.88
C ALA A 79 -10.61 10.19 0.80
N THR A 80 -9.49 9.83 1.43
CA THR A 80 -8.29 10.66 1.33
C THR A 80 -7.77 10.66 -0.10
N THR A 81 -7.76 9.48 -0.74
CA THR A 81 -7.39 9.34 -2.14
C THR A 81 -8.34 10.11 -3.06
N GLU A 82 -9.66 10.03 -2.82
CA GLU A 82 -10.65 10.77 -3.61
C GLU A 82 -10.49 12.29 -3.48
N VAL A 83 -10.26 12.80 -2.27
CA VAL A 83 -9.99 14.24 -2.05
C VAL A 83 -8.73 14.66 -2.80
N LEU A 84 -7.63 13.90 -2.70
CA LEU A 84 -6.38 14.22 -3.40
C LEU A 84 -6.53 14.21 -4.92
N ARG A 85 -7.30 13.27 -5.48
CA ARG A 85 -7.63 13.24 -6.92
C ARG A 85 -8.42 14.48 -7.34
N ARG A 86 -9.47 14.85 -6.60
CA ARG A 86 -10.29 16.06 -6.88
C ARG A 86 -9.53 17.38 -6.72
N LEU A 87 -8.45 17.38 -5.96
CA LEU A 87 -7.53 18.51 -5.81
C LEU A 87 -6.44 18.53 -6.90
N GLY A 88 -6.34 17.50 -7.74
CA GLY A 88 -5.27 17.39 -8.74
C GLY A 88 -3.88 17.15 -8.15
N MET A 89 -3.81 16.70 -6.89
CA MET A 89 -2.55 16.46 -6.16
C MET A 89 -2.18 14.96 -6.10
N TRP A 90 -3.00 14.10 -6.69
CA TRP A 90 -2.74 12.67 -6.77
C TRP A 90 -2.01 12.33 -8.07
N ASN A 91 -0.82 11.74 -7.97
CA ASN A 91 -0.11 11.22 -9.13
C ASN A 91 -0.60 9.79 -9.42
N GLU A 92 -1.29 9.58 -10.53
CA GLU A 92 -1.81 8.27 -10.95
C GLU A 92 -0.73 7.36 -11.54
N ASP A 93 0.29 7.94 -12.19
CA ASP A 93 1.39 7.20 -12.81
C ASP A 93 2.76 7.68 -12.30
N PRO A 94 3.12 7.32 -11.05
CA PRO A 94 4.45 7.61 -10.53
C PRO A 94 5.48 6.74 -11.25
N ARG A 95 6.26 7.36 -12.15
CA ARG A 95 7.44 6.71 -12.74
C ARG A 95 8.39 6.29 -11.64
N ARG A 96 8.75 5.00 -11.64
CA ARG A 96 9.72 4.47 -10.67
C ARG A 96 11.13 4.87 -11.10
N PRO A 97 11.97 5.38 -10.19
CA PRO A 97 13.34 5.75 -10.52
C PRO A 97 14.21 4.52 -10.83
N LEU A 98 13.89 3.37 -10.24
CA LEU A 98 14.58 2.09 -10.45
C LEU A 98 13.54 0.98 -10.69
N PRO A 99 13.95 -0.18 -11.26
CA PRO A 99 13.07 -1.34 -11.41
C PRO A 99 12.48 -1.89 -10.08
N TRP A 100 13.06 -1.47 -8.95
CA TRP A 100 12.67 -1.85 -7.60
C TRP A 100 12.42 -0.63 -6.71
N ALA A 101 11.65 -0.79 -5.64
CA ALA A 101 11.31 0.31 -4.72
C ALA A 101 12.49 0.70 -3.83
N VAL A 102 12.92 1.96 -3.92
CA VAL A 102 14.03 2.51 -3.13
C VAL A 102 13.69 2.52 -1.64
N SER A 103 14.65 2.13 -0.81
CA SER A 103 14.50 2.19 0.65
C SER A 103 14.67 3.62 1.15
N ALA A 104 13.81 4.06 2.08
CA ALA A 104 13.95 5.36 2.73
C ALA A 104 15.04 5.39 3.82
N HIS A 105 15.69 4.25 4.11
CA HIS A 105 16.69 4.17 5.18
C HIS A 105 17.96 4.95 4.81
N PRO A 106 18.50 5.82 5.68
CA PRO A 106 19.66 6.67 5.36
C PRO A 106 20.89 5.91 4.86
N LYS A 107 21.19 4.74 5.45
CA LYS A 107 22.33 3.90 5.02
C LYS A 107 22.22 3.36 3.58
N ARG A 108 21.02 3.33 2.99
CA ARG A 108 20.76 2.72 1.68
C ARG A 108 20.55 3.74 0.56
N ARG A 109 20.89 5.01 0.80
CA ARG A 109 20.67 6.09 -0.16
C ARG A 109 21.43 5.89 -1.47
N GLU A 110 22.59 5.25 -1.39
CA GLU A 110 23.49 5.01 -2.53
C GLU A 110 23.28 3.64 -3.17
N GLU A 111 22.31 2.85 -2.68
CA GLU A 111 22.01 1.52 -3.23
C GLU A 111 21.29 1.64 -4.57
N ASP A 112 21.96 1.31 -5.67
CA ASP A 112 21.39 1.35 -7.03
C ASP A 112 21.37 -0.02 -7.73
N VAL A 113 22.14 -1.00 -7.24
CA VAL A 113 22.26 -2.34 -7.81
C VAL A 113 21.86 -3.42 -6.81
N ARG A 114 21.04 -4.38 -7.26
CA ARG A 114 20.57 -5.53 -6.47
C ARG A 114 20.62 -6.83 -7.27
N PRO A 115 20.80 -7.99 -6.61
CA PRO A 115 20.62 -9.28 -7.26
C PRO A 115 19.16 -9.50 -7.65
N ILE A 116 18.94 -10.06 -8.84
CA ILE A 116 17.59 -10.28 -9.40
C ILE A 116 16.74 -11.27 -8.59
N PHE A 117 17.39 -12.17 -7.83
CA PHE A 117 16.73 -13.28 -7.11
C PHE A 117 15.65 -12.86 -6.11
N TRP A 118 15.69 -11.61 -5.62
CA TRP A 118 14.71 -11.06 -4.67
C TRP A 118 13.74 -10.05 -5.29
N ALA A 119 13.64 -9.96 -6.62
CA ALA A 119 12.72 -9.04 -7.29
C ALA A 119 11.27 -9.19 -6.80
N SER A 120 10.80 -10.44 -6.64
CA SER A 120 9.46 -10.75 -6.13
C SER A 120 9.34 -10.72 -4.59
N ARG A 121 10.46 -10.55 -3.87
CA ARG A 121 10.55 -10.61 -2.39
C ARG A 121 11.42 -9.48 -1.82
N PRO A 122 11.13 -8.20 -2.11
CA PRO A 122 11.99 -7.08 -1.70
C PRO A 122 12.14 -6.96 -0.19
N LYS A 123 11.10 -7.27 0.59
CA LYS A 123 11.16 -7.26 2.06
C LYS A 123 12.16 -8.27 2.63
N SER A 124 12.25 -9.45 2.01
CA SER A 124 13.20 -10.48 2.42
C SER A 124 14.63 -10.02 2.16
N TYR A 125 14.89 -9.40 1.01
CA TYR A 125 16.19 -8.82 0.72
C TYR A 125 16.60 -7.75 1.73
N ILE A 126 15.68 -6.81 2.06
CA ILE A 126 15.95 -5.76 3.05
C ILE A 126 16.31 -6.37 4.41
N TYR A 127 15.54 -7.36 4.86
CA TYR A 127 15.82 -8.03 6.13
C TYR A 127 17.19 -8.72 6.14
N ARG A 128 17.52 -9.50 5.10
CA ARG A 128 18.79 -10.24 5.01
C ARG A 128 20.02 -9.36 4.83
N THR A 129 19.84 -8.09 4.48
CA THR A 129 20.92 -7.12 4.28
C THR A 129 20.83 -5.97 5.28
N GLN A 130 20.02 -6.08 6.33
CA GLN A 130 19.80 -4.98 7.29
C GLN A 130 21.07 -4.65 8.10
N ASP A 131 21.90 -5.66 8.35
CA ASP A 131 23.12 -5.57 9.16
C ASP A 131 24.36 -5.21 8.31
N TRP A 132 24.18 -4.90 7.02
CA TRP A 132 25.27 -4.43 6.19
C TRP A 132 25.61 -2.97 6.51
N ASP A 133 26.92 -2.69 6.59
CA ASP A 133 27.42 -1.34 6.81
C ASP A 133 27.39 -0.50 5.54
N GLU A 134 27.80 -1.09 4.41
CA GLU A 134 27.82 -0.46 3.08
C GLU A 134 26.95 -1.21 2.08
N PHE A 135 26.38 -0.47 1.13
CA PHE A 135 25.51 -1.02 0.08
C PHE A 135 26.13 -0.80 -1.30
N PRO A 136 25.99 -1.77 -2.23
CA PRO A 136 26.57 -1.64 -3.57
C PRO A 136 26.03 -0.44 -4.36
N ASN A 137 26.96 0.29 -4.99
CA ASN A 137 26.71 1.38 -5.93
C ASN A 137 27.45 1.08 -7.25
N GLY A 138 26.75 1.17 -8.38
CA GLY A 138 27.28 0.89 -9.71
C GLY A 138 27.35 -0.61 -10.01
N ARG A 139 28.53 -1.22 -9.84
CA ARG A 139 28.76 -2.63 -10.23
C ARG A 139 28.67 -3.57 -9.04
N TRP A 140 27.82 -4.58 -9.14
CA TRP A 140 27.80 -5.70 -8.20
C TRP A 140 29.14 -6.46 -8.26
N GLY A 141 29.84 -6.55 -7.12
CA GLY A 141 31.08 -7.34 -6.97
C GLY A 141 32.38 -6.56 -6.75
N ASN A 142 32.37 -5.22 -6.78
CA ASN A 142 33.51 -4.40 -6.36
C ASN A 142 33.59 -4.22 -4.84
N SER A 143 32.60 -4.74 -4.10
CA SER A 143 32.40 -4.52 -2.69
C SER A 143 32.74 -5.77 -1.89
N SER A 144 33.48 -5.59 -0.80
CA SER A 144 33.69 -6.52 0.32
C SER A 144 32.38 -6.81 1.06
N SER A 145 31.28 -7.03 0.32
CA SER A 145 29.93 -7.09 0.85
C SER A 145 29.83 -8.24 1.86
N PRO A 146 29.32 -7.98 3.07
CA PRO A 146 29.12 -9.01 4.07
C PRO A 146 28.23 -10.14 3.53
N ALA A 147 28.33 -11.33 4.14
CA ALA A 147 27.40 -12.41 3.83
C ALA A 147 25.94 -11.96 4.06
N PHE A 148 25.01 -12.52 3.29
CA PHE A 148 23.58 -12.32 3.53
C PHE A 148 23.18 -13.00 4.85
N GLY A 149 22.41 -12.29 5.69
CA GLY A 149 21.87 -12.86 6.92
C GLY A 149 20.97 -14.07 6.69
N GLU A 150 20.90 -14.97 7.67
CA GLU A 150 19.98 -16.11 7.63
C GLU A 150 18.53 -15.65 7.83
N LEU A 151 17.58 -16.26 7.12
CA LEU A 151 16.16 -15.99 7.28
C LEU A 151 15.52 -17.13 8.10
N LYS A 152 15.66 -17.07 9.43
CA LYS A 152 15.09 -18.09 10.34
C LYS A 152 13.62 -17.85 10.65
N ASP A 153 13.19 -16.60 10.67
CA ASP A 153 11.85 -16.21 11.14
C ASP A 153 10.86 -15.99 9.99
N TYR A 154 10.46 -17.08 9.34
CA TYR A 154 9.46 -17.06 8.25
C TYR A 154 8.05 -16.61 8.70
N TYR A 155 7.80 -16.56 10.00
CA TYR A 155 6.54 -16.14 10.62
C TYR A 155 6.45 -14.64 10.90
N LEU A 156 7.49 -13.84 10.61
CA LEU A 156 7.42 -12.39 10.75
C LEU A 156 6.22 -11.85 9.95
N PHE A 157 5.34 -11.13 10.65
CA PHE A 157 4.03 -10.67 10.15
C PHE A 157 4.09 -9.97 8.79
N TYR A 158 5.20 -9.29 8.47
CA TYR A 158 5.38 -8.56 7.21
C TYR A 158 5.95 -9.38 6.05
N LEU A 159 6.43 -10.61 6.32
CA LEU A 159 6.99 -11.56 5.35
C LEU A 159 6.06 -12.74 5.03
N LYS A 160 4.99 -12.92 5.82
CA LYS A 160 3.97 -13.96 5.60
C LYS A 160 3.17 -13.69 4.32
N SER A 161 2.66 -14.77 3.71
CA SER A 161 1.63 -14.66 2.68
C SER A 161 0.44 -13.85 3.21
N LYS A 162 -0.12 -13.00 2.36
CA LYS A 162 -1.31 -12.20 2.71
C LYS A 162 -2.57 -13.06 2.79
N SER A 163 -2.60 -14.19 2.07
CA SER A 163 -3.77 -15.07 2.01
C SER A 163 -3.78 -16.08 3.16
N PRO A 164 -4.96 -16.35 3.76
CA PRO A 164 -5.12 -17.41 4.75
C PRO A 164 -4.92 -18.80 4.11
N ALA A 165 -4.62 -19.79 4.95
CA ALA A 165 -4.32 -21.15 4.50
C ALA A 165 -5.46 -21.78 3.68
N GLU A 166 -6.72 -21.53 4.08
CA GLU A 166 -7.90 -22.04 3.37
C GLU A 166 -8.00 -21.53 1.93
N GLU A 167 -7.68 -20.25 1.69
CA GLU A 167 -7.65 -19.69 0.33
C GLU A 167 -6.50 -20.27 -0.50
N LEU A 168 -5.34 -20.51 0.13
CA LEU A 168 -4.20 -21.12 -0.54
C LEU A 168 -4.53 -22.56 -0.98
N LEU A 169 -5.23 -23.33 -0.15
CA LEU A 169 -5.68 -24.68 -0.50
C LEU A 169 -6.65 -24.68 -1.69
N LYS A 170 -7.63 -23.75 -1.70
CA LYS A 170 -8.54 -23.59 -2.84
C LYS A 170 -7.85 -23.19 -4.15
N MET A 171 -6.76 -22.43 -4.06
CA MET A 171 -5.98 -22.00 -5.22
C MET A 171 -5.00 -23.07 -5.72
N TRP A 172 -4.26 -23.71 -4.81
CA TRP A 172 -3.14 -24.61 -5.13
C TRP A 172 -3.54 -26.09 -5.15
N GLY A 173 -4.73 -26.43 -4.64
CA GLY A 173 -5.23 -27.79 -4.50
C GLY A 173 -5.16 -28.28 -3.06
N GLU A 174 -6.25 -28.89 -2.58
CA GLU A 174 -6.32 -29.53 -1.26
C GLU A 174 -5.49 -30.82 -1.23
N GLU A 175 -5.44 -31.54 -2.35
CA GLU A 175 -4.65 -32.76 -2.53
C GLU A 175 -3.87 -32.69 -3.84
N LEU A 176 -2.61 -33.11 -3.81
CA LEU A 176 -1.72 -33.20 -4.97
C LEU A 176 -1.45 -34.66 -5.28
N THR A 177 -1.90 -35.12 -6.45
CA THR A 177 -1.79 -36.55 -6.84
C THR A 177 -0.55 -36.84 -7.69
N SER A 178 -0.01 -35.83 -8.37
CA SER A 178 1.18 -35.93 -9.22
C SER A 178 1.92 -34.60 -9.35
N GLU A 179 3.14 -34.64 -9.90
CA GLU A 179 3.91 -33.43 -10.25
C GLU A 179 3.16 -32.54 -11.25
N GLU A 180 2.35 -33.13 -12.12
CA GLU A 180 1.52 -32.39 -13.08
C GLU A 180 0.52 -31.47 -12.38
N SER A 181 0.03 -31.88 -11.19
CA SER A 181 -0.84 -31.02 -10.37
C SER A 181 -0.12 -29.73 -9.98
N VAL A 182 1.18 -29.80 -9.69
CA VAL A 182 2.00 -28.62 -9.39
C VAL A 182 2.18 -27.76 -10.63
N PHE A 183 2.50 -28.35 -11.79
CA PHE A 183 2.70 -27.61 -13.04
C PHE A 183 1.45 -26.81 -13.45
N GLN A 184 0.27 -27.39 -13.25
CA GLN A 184 -0.99 -26.71 -13.54
C GLN A 184 -1.19 -25.46 -12.67
N VAL A 185 -0.76 -25.45 -11.40
CA VAL A 185 -0.84 -24.26 -10.55
C VAL A 185 -0.02 -23.10 -11.13
N PHE A 186 1.20 -23.38 -11.63
CA PHE A 186 2.01 -22.37 -12.31
C PHE A 186 1.36 -21.90 -13.62
N ALA A 187 0.82 -22.83 -14.41
CA ALA A 187 0.13 -22.49 -15.65
C ALA A 187 -1.08 -21.58 -15.42
N HIS A 188 -1.92 -21.88 -14.42
CA HIS A 188 -3.07 -21.06 -14.03
C HIS A 188 -2.67 -19.69 -13.49
N TYR A 189 -1.56 -19.60 -12.74
CA TYR A 189 -1.05 -18.31 -12.29
C TYR A 189 -0.58 -17.42 -13.45
N LEU A 190 0.10 -18.00 -14.44
CA LEU A 190 0.60 -17.26 -15.61
C LEU A 190 -0.51 -16.89 -16.59
N SER A 191 -1.48 -17.78 -16.82
CA SER A 191 -2.61 -17.54 -17.72
C SER A 191 -3.69 -16.65 -17.10
N GLY A 192 -3.79 -16.64 -15.76
CA GLY A 192 -4.86 -15.96 -15.03
C GLY A 192 -6.21 -16.68 -15.09
N GLU A 193 -6.30 -17.83 -15.74
CA GLU A 193 -7.52 -18.63 -15.86
C GLU A 193 -7.85 -19.36 -14.54
N PRO A 194 -9.14 -19.59 -14.24
CA PRO A 194 -9.54 -20.32 -13.07
C PRO A 194 -9.08 -21.79 -13.13
N ASN A 195 -8.79 -22.36 -11.96
CA ASN A 195 -8.55 -23.78 -11.80
C ASN A 195 -9.85 -24.60 -11.99
N ARG A 196 -9.76 -25.93 -11.91
CA ARG A 196 -10.91 -26.84 -12.08
C ARG A 196 -12.08 -26.58 -11.11
N GLN A 197 -11.82 -25.93 -9.97
CA GLN A 197 -12.82 -25.59 -8.96
C GLN A 197 -13.36 -24.15 -9.12
N GLY A 198 -12.95 -23.44 -10.18
CA GLY A 198 -13.41 -22.07 -10.45
C GLY A 198 -12.59 -20.98 -9.74
N HIS A 199 -11.50 -21.31 -9.05
CA HIS A 199 -10.67 -20.35 -8.32
C HIS A 199 -9.47 -19.90 -9.15
N ARG A 200 -9.25 -18.58 -9.27
CA ARG A 200 -8.06 -18.01 -9.93
C ARG A 200 -6.86 -18.03 -8.98
N VAL A 201 -5.70 -18.42 -9.49
CA VAL A 201 -4.45 -18.42 -8.71
C VAL A 201 -3.88 -17.01 -8.65
N SER A 202 -4.01 -16.35 -7.50
CA SER A 202 -3.59 -14.95 -7.32
C SER A 202 -2.14 -14.77 -6.84
N GLY A 203 -1.47 -15.87 -6.45
CA GLY A 203 -0.09 -15.83 -5.98
C GLY A 203 0.53 -17.22 -5.81
N LEU A 204 1.85 -17.24 -5.77
CA LEU A 204 2.69 -18.42 -5.57
C LEU A 204 3.58 -18.25 -4.34
N ALA A 205 4.18 -19.33 -3.84
CA ALA A 205 5.12 -19.28 -2.72
C ALA A 205 6.34 -18.36 -2.99
N VAL A 206 6.77 -18.27 -4.25
CA VAL A 206 7.92 -17.47 -4.70
C VAL A 206 7.59 -15.99 -4.93
N GLY A 207 6.30 -15.62 -4.99
CA GLY A 207 5.88 -14.24 -5.24
C GLY A 207 4.37 -14.07 -5.18
N SER A 208 3.94 -12.97 -4.55
CA SER A 208 2.53 -12.52 -4.56
C SER A 208 2.46 -11.18 -5.26
N GLY A 209 1.79 -11.15 -6.41
CA GLY A 209 1.71 -10.01 -7.33
C GLY A 209 1.55 -10.51 -8.76
N PRO A 210 1.10 -9.68 -9.72
CA PRO A 210 1.18 -10.06 -11.12
C PRO A 210 2.65 -10.38 -11.46
N PRO A 211 2.93 -11.36 -12.35
CA PRO A 211 4.28 -11.57 -12.82
C PRO A 211 4.80 -10.20 -13.26
N ALA A 212 5.92 -9.77 -12.64
CA ALA A 212 6.57 -8.56 -13.11
C ALA A 212 6.72 -8.75 -14.62
N GLN A 213 6.16 -7.82 -15.39
CA GLN A 213 6.49 -7.70 -16.80
C GLN A 213 8.00 -7.44 -16.82
N CYS A 214 8.77 -8.53 -16.81
CA CYS A 214 10.10 -8.56 -17.35
C CYS A 214 9.88 -8.37 -18.84
N LEU A 215 9.63 -7.12 -19.24
CA LEU A 215 9.89 -6.70 -20.59
C LEU A 215 11.36 -7.03 -20.80
N ALA A 216 11.58 -8.01 -21.67
CA ALA A 216 12.85 -8.28 -22.29
C ALA A 216 13.47 -6.93 -22.69
N VAL A 217 14.72 -6.73 -22.27
CA VAL A 217 15.64 -5.88 -23.03
C VAL A 217 16.18 -6.75 -24.16
#